data_AF-A0A2J8A6Q3-F1
#
_entry.id   AF-A0A2J8A6Q3-F1
#
_cell.length_a   1.000
_cell.length_b   1.000
_cell.length_c   1.000
_cell.angle_alpha   90.00
_cell.angle_beta   90.00
_cell.angle_gamma   90.00
#
_symmetry.space_group_name_H-M   'P 1'
#
loop_
_entity.id
_entity.type
_entity.pdbx_description
1 polymer ?
#
loop_
_entity_poly.entity_id
_entity_poly.type
_entity_poly.pdbx_seq_one_letter_code
_entity_poly.pdbx_strand_id
1 'polypeptide(L)'
;MADENEDFCYICFEGATKGADGTPEPLVQVCRCPTRVHARCTARWQLYSAGKKEEKSCRFCAQSLPDWRGVLTPRALPTAVPVLSIYYNNTCCRMRVRPGPDGLQAFLRQLEAIVGRDVAHVNFVFRCRCPDTGEPSARPPRTWTRP
;
A
#
# COMPACT_ATOMS: atom_id res chain seq x y z
N MET A 1 -29.91 29.38 -26.36
CA MET A 1 -30.11 28.16 -25.53
C MET A 1 -28.73 27.55 -25.41
N ALA A 2 -28.03 27.84 -24.32
CA ALA A 2 -26.66 27.35 -24.13
C ALA A 2 -26.74 25.88 -23.73
N ASP A 3 -26.09 25.03 -24.52
CA ASP A 3 -25.97 23.59 -24.31
C ASP A 3 -25.24 23.37 -22.97
N GLU A 4 -26.00 23.05 -21.92
CA GLU A 4 -25.46 22.67 -20.62
C GLU A 4 -24.89 21.24 -20.74
N ASN A 5 -23.77 21.11 -21.45
CA ASN A 5 -22.98 19.89 -21.50
C ASN A 5 -22.33 19.69 -20.12
N GLU A 6 -23.09 19.14 -19.19
CA GLU A 6 -22.60 18.67 -17.90
C GLU A 6 -21.51 17.63 -18.15
N ASP A 7 -20.26 18.01 -17.93
CA ASP A 7 -19.14 17.08 -17.99
C ASP A 7 -19.34 16.01 -16.90
N PHE A 8 -19.32 14.74 -17.31
CA PHE A 8 -19.36 13.58 -16.41
C PHE A 8 -18.13 12.70 -16.58
N CYS A 9 -17.80 11.96 -15.53
CA CYS A 9 -16.73 10.97 -15.56
C CYS A 9 -17.15 9.75 -16.35
N TYR A 10 -16.42 9.39 -17.40
CA TYR A 10 -16.73 8.21 -18.23
C TYR A 10 -16.51 6.84 -17.53
N ILE A 11 -16.00 6.83 -16.29
CA ILE A 11 -15.77 5.59 -15.53
C ILE A 11 -16.88 5.35 -14.50
N CYS A 12 -17.31 6.39 -13.76
CA CYS A 12 -18.36 6.26 -12.74
C CYS A 12 -19.68 6.94 -13.10
N PHE A 13 -19.74 7.68 -14.21
CA PHE A 13 -20.89 8.46 -14.67
C PHE A 13 -21.35 9.57 -13.72
N GLU A 14 -20.48 10.00 -12.81
CA GLU A 14 -20.72 11.12 -11.89
C GLU A 14 -20.04 12.41 -12.39
N GLY A 15 -20.60 13.57 -12.06
CA GLY A 15 -20.00 14.88 -12.36
C GLY A 15 -18.77 15.21 -11.50
N ALA A 16 -18.47 16.49 -11.34
CA ALA A 16 -17.47 16.93 -10.37
C ALA A 16 -17.96 16.62 -8.94
N THR A 17 -17.41 15.58 -8.31
CA THR A 17 -17.81 15.13 -6.97
C THR A 17 -16.84 15.64 -5.90
N LYS A 18 -17.28 15.59 -4.64
CA LYS A 18 -16.38 15.76 -3.49
C LYS A 18 -15.60 14.46 -3.32
N GLY A 19 -14.28 14.52 -3.41
CA GLY A 19 -13.38 13.43 -3.11
C GLY A 19 -13.50 12.97 -1.65
N ALA A 20 -12.84 11.85 -1.31
CA ALA A 20 -12.93 11.24 0.02
C ALA A 20 -12.51 12.17 1.17
N ASP A 21 -11.66 13.17 0.88
CA ASP A 21 -11.15 14.15 1.85
C ASP A 21 -11.97 15.46 1.87
N GLY A 22 -13.14 15.48 1.22
CA GLY A 22 -14.00 16.66 1.11
C GLY A 22 -13.52 17.71 0.11
N THR A 23 -12.39 17.49 -0.56
CA THR A 23 -11.88 18.33 -1.64
C THR A 23 -12.62 18.05 -2.96
N PRO A 24 -12.99 19.05 -3.76
CA PRO A 24 -13.61 18.83 -5.05
C PRO A 24 -12.64 18.11 -6.00
N GLU A 25 -13.02 16.95 -6.53
CA GLU A 25 -12.23 16.21 -7.51
C GLU A 25 -12.63 16.64 -8.93
N PRO A 26 -11.79 17.39 -9.65
CA PRO A 26 -12.13 17.86 -10.98
C PRO A 26 -12.08 16.72 -12.00
N LEU A 27 -12.89 16.87 -13.05
CA LEU A 27 -12.80 16.03 -14.23
C LEU A 27 -11.61 16.46 -15.08
N VAL A 28 -10.72 15.52 -15.37
CA VAL A 28 -9.51 15.77 -16.15
C VAL A 28 -9.50 14.93 -17.41
N GLN A 29 -8.84 15.43 -18.43
CA GLN A 29 -8.56 14.69 -19.65
C GLN A 29 -7.18 14.04 -19.52
N VAL A 30 -7.13 12.71 -19.35
CA VAL A 30 -5.89 11.95 -19.09
C VAL A 30 -5.18 11.48 -20.36
N CYS A 31 -5.82 11.61 -21.53
CA CYS A 31 -5.28 11.23 -22.83
C CYS A 31 -5.99 11.99 -23.98
N ARG A 32 -5.63 11.72 -25.23
CA ARG A 32 -6.19 12.35 -26.44
C ARG A 32 -7.65 11.98 -26.72
N CYS A 33 -8.25 11.06 -25.97
CA CYS A 33 -9.67 10.77 -26.10
C CYS A 33 -10.50 12.00 -25.68
N PRO A 34 -11.69 12.21 -26.29
CA PRO A 34 -12.57 13.33 -25.95
C PRO A 34 -13.22 13.19 -24.56
N THR A 35 -12.96 12.08 -23.86
CA THR A 35 -13.59 11.74 -22.59
C THR A 35 -12.88 12.39 -21.42
N ARG A 36 -13.68 12.82 -20.42
CA ARG A 36 -13.20 13.32 -19.14
C ARG A 36 -13.45 12.30 -18.04
N VAL A 37 -12.52 12.22 -17.08
CA VAL A 37 -12.53 11.24 -16.01
C VAL A 37 -11.91 11.84 -14.75
N HIS A 38 -12.30 11.33 -13.58
CA HIS A 38 -11.59 11.65 -12.35
C HIS A 38 -10.19 11.03 -12.38
N ALA A 39 -9.21 11.72 -11.77
CA ALA A 39 -7.86 11.21 -11.64
C ALA A 39 -7.86 9.89 -10.85
N ARG A 40 -8.66 9.81 -9.78
CA ARG A 40 -8.81 8.60 -8.96
C ARG A 40 -9.46 7.44 -9.70
N CYS A 41 -10.48 7.69 -10.51
CA CYS A 41 -11.11 6.65 -11.32
C CYS A 41 -10.14 6.05 -12.33
N THR A 42 -9.35 6.90 -12.99
CA THR A 42 -8.27 6.45 -13.89
C THR A 42 -7.24 5.63 -13.13
N ALA A 43 -6.77 6.11 -11.99
CA ALA A 43 -5.79 5.43 -11.16
C ALA A 43 -6.27 4.05 -10.68
N ARG A 44 -7.54 3.92 -10.27
CA ARG A 44 -8.15 2.64 -9.89
C ARG A 44 -8.25 1.68 -11.07
N TRP A 45 -8.60 2.20 -12.25
CA TRP A 45 -8.65 1.39 -13.47
C TRP A 45 -7.25 0.90 -13.91
N GLN A 46 -6.22 1.74 -13.76
CA GLN A 46 -4.82 1.35 -14.00
C GLN A 46 -4.39 0.23 -13.07
N LEU A 47 -4.74 0.30 -11.77
CA LEU A 47 -4.48 -0.78 -10.80
C LEU A 47 -5.22 -2.07 -11.13
N TYR A 48 -6.50 -1.99 -11.52
CA TYR A 48 -7.26 -3.16 -11.95
C TYR A 48 -6.64 -3.82 -13.18
N SER A 49 -5.97 -3.02 -14.01
CA SER A 49 -5.29 -3.45 -15.23
C SER A 49 -3.80 -3.75 -15.04
N ALA A 50 -3.32 -3.88 -13.79
CA ALA A 50 -1.91 -4.12 -13.50
C ALA A 50 -1.35 -5.32 -14.28
N GLY A 51 -0.17 -5.13 -14.87
CA GLY A 51 0.49 -6.12 -15.73
C GLY A 51 -0.02 -6.15 -17.19
N LYS A 52 -1.04 -5.38 -17.53
CA LYS A 52 -1.51 -5.21 -18.92
C LYS A 52 -1.03 -3.89 -19.51
N LYS A 53 -1.17 -3.71 -20.83
CA LYS A 53 -0.83 -2.44 -21.50
C LYS A 53 -1.67 -1.28 -20.96
N GLU A 54 -2.92 -1.58 -20.62
CA GLU A 54 -3.90 -0.70 -20.03
C GLU A 54 -3.48 -0.10 -18.69
N GLU A 55 -2.54 -0.71 -17.95
CA GLU A 55 -1.96 -0.09 -16.76
C GLU A 55 -1.30 1.26 -17.08
N LYS A 56 -0.63 1.34 -18.24
CA LYS A 56 0.24 2.47 -18.61
C LYS A 56 -0.25 3.23 -19.82
N SER A 57 -1.17 2.67 -20.62
CA SER A 57 -1.60 3.24 -21.89
C SER A 57 -3.11 3.19 -22.06
N CYS A 58 -3.69 4.22 -22.67
CA CYS A 58 -5.12 4.26 -22.97
C CYS A 58 -5.50 3.15 -23.96
N ARG A 59 -6.56 2.39 -23.67
CA ARG A 59 -7.05 1.30 -24.54
C ARG A 59 -7.54 1.78 -25.91
N PHE A 60 -7.97 3.04 -26.02
CA PHE A 60 -8.55 3.59 -27.25
C PHE A 60 -7.51 4.31 -28.11
N CYS A 61 -6.76 5.25 -27.54
CA CYS A 61 -5.80 6.07 -28.28
C CYS A 61 -4.33 5.68 -28.10
N ALA A 62 -4.04 4.64 -27.30
CA ALA A 62 -2.70 4.14 -27.00
C ALA A 62 -1.72 5.14 -26.36
N GLN A 63 -2.17 6.34 -26.00
CA GLN A 63 -1.33 7.33 -25.31
C GLN A 63 -0.98 6.86 -23.89
N SER A 64 0.22 7.20 -23.42
CA SER A 64 0.63 6.97 -22.03
C SER A 64 -0.30 7.70 -21.06
N LEU A 65 -0.75 6.97 -20.04
CA LEU A 65 -1.55 7.50 -18.94
C LEU A 65 -0.64 8.10 -17.85
N PRO A 66 -1.17 9.02 -17.03
CA PRO A 66 -0.43 9.58 -15.90
C PRO A 66 -0.09 8.52 -14.84
N ASP A 67 0.88 8.82 -13.98
CA ASP A 67 1.26 7.93 -12.89
C ASP A 67 0.17 7.89 -11.81
N TRP A 68 -0.38 6.70 -11.55
CA TRP A 68 -1.47 6.50 -10.60
C TRP A 68 -1.01 6.61 -9.14
N ARG A 69 0.28 6.42 -8.87
CA ARG A 69 0.82 6.36 -7.50
C ARG A 69 0.61 7.67 -6.77
N GLY A 70 0.82 8.80 -7.44
CA GLY A 70 0.61 10.12 -6.83
C GLY A 70 -0.85 10.41 -6.45
N VAL A 71 -1.80 9.69 -7.05
CA VAL A 71 -3.24 9.89 -6.83
C VAL A 71 -3.77 8.99 -5.71
N LEU A 72 -3.35 7.72 -5.67
CA LEU A 72 -3.87 6.75 -4.70
C LEU A 72 -3.01 6.57 -3.45
N THR A 73 -1.74 6.97 -3.50
CA THR A 73 -0.84 6.87 -2.34
C THR A 73 -0.77 8.24 -1.68
N PRO A 74 -1.12 8.36 -0.39
CA PRO A 74 -0.87 9.58 0.37
C PRO A 74 0.63 9.93 0.26
N ARG A 75 0.94 11.17 -0.13
CA ARG A 75 2.32 11.65 -0.37
C ARG A 75 3.27 11.47 0.82
N ALA A 76 2.73 11.36 2.03
CA ALA A 76 3.49 11.13 3.24
C ALA A 76 2.71 10.16 4.14
N LEU A 77 2.85 8.86 3.89
CA LEU A 77 2.53 7.90 4.94
C LEU A 77 3.61 8.06 6.03
N PRO A 78 3.22 8.37 7.28
CA PRO A 78 4.19 8.38 8.37
C PRO A 78 4.81 6.99 8.46
N THR A 79 6.14 6.92 8.58
CA THR A 79 6.84 5.65 8.78
C THR A 79 6.27 4.97 10.02
N ALA A 80 5.47 3.93 9.81
CA ALA A 80 4.85 3.21 10.90
C ALA A 80 5.96 2.61 11.77
N VAL A 81 5.89 2.83 13.08
CA VAL A 81 6.85 2.21 14.02
C VAL A 81 6.62 0.70 13.99
N PRO A 82 7.59 -0.11 13.53
CA PRO A 82 7.39 -1.54 13.43
C PRO A 82 7.24 -2.13 14.83
N VAL A 83 6.24 -3.00 15.00
CA VAL A 83 5.95 -3.66 16.26
C VAL A 83 6.02 -5.16 16.06
N LEU A 84 6.84 -5.84 16.86
CA LEU A 84 6.97 -7.29 16.90
C LEU A 84 6.24 -7.84 18.12
N SER A 85 5.56 -8.97 17.95
CA SER A 85 5.01 -9.78 19.04
C SER A 85 5.83 -11.06 19.15
N ILE A 86 6.48 -11.25 20.29
CA ILE A 86 7.37 -12.39 20.56
C ILE A 86 6.67 -13.33 21.53
N TYR A 87 6.61 -14.60 21.15
CA TYR A 87 6.01 -15.66 21.97
C TYR A 87 7.12 -16.57 22.50
N TYR A 88 7.25 -16.66 23.82
CA TYR A 88 8.20 -17.54 24.49
C TYR A 88 7.62 -18.03 25.83
N ASN A 89 7.66 -19.34 26.09
CA ASN A 89 7.10 -19.98 27.31
C ASN A 89 5.70 -19.47 27.68
N ASN A 90 4.76 -19.52 26.73
CA ASN A 90 3.39 -19.00 26.87
C ASN A 90 3.26 -17.49 27.20
N THR A 91 4.37 -16.74 27.17
CA THR A 91 4.38 -15.29 27.38
C THR A 91 4.47 -14.59 26.03
N CYS A 92 3.64 -13.57 25.82
CA CYS A 92 3.67 -12.72 24.63
C CYS A 92 4.17 -11.32 25.00
N CYS A 93 5.30 -10.92 24.43
CA CYS A 93 5.85 -9.58 24.60
C CYS A 93 5.73 -8.80 23.30
N ARG A 94 5.07 -7.65 23.36
CA ARG A 94 4.92 -6.72 22.23
C ARG A 94 5.98 -5.63 22.33
N MET A 95 6.87 -5.53 21.35
CA MET A 95 7.98 -4.57 21.36
C MET A 95 8.04 -3.73 20.09
N ARG A 96 8.28 -2.44 20.26
CA ARG A 96 8.58 -1.53 19.17
C ARG A 96 10.03 -1.72 18.77
N VAL A 97 10.28 -2.02 17.50
CA VAL A 97 11.64 -2.17 16.98
C VAL A 97 12.02 -0.98 16.13
N ARG A 98 13.32 -0.67 16.12
CA ARG A 98 13.89 0.33 15.22
C ARG A 98 14.60 -0.40 14.08
N PRO A 99 14.44 0.05 12.83
CA PRO A 99 15.25 -0.46 11.72
C PRO A 99 16.72 -0.08 11.90
N GLY A 100 17.63 -0.90 11.38
CA GLY A 100 19.07 -0.66 11.39
C GLY A 100 19.86 -1.47 12.44
N PRO A 101 21.21 -1.43 12.39
CA PRO A 101 22.08 -2.24 13.24
C PRO A 101 21.93 -1.90 14.73
N ASP A 102 21.76 -0.62 15.07
CA ASP A 102 21.53 -0.19 16.46
C ASP A 102 20.18 -0.68 17.00
N GLY A 103 19.18 -0.75 16.12
CA GLY A 103 17.86 -1.27 16.44
C GLY A 103 17.88 -2.77 16.73
N LEU A 104 18.68 -3.52 15.97
CA LEU A 104 18.91 -4.95 16.20
C LEU A 104 19.59 -5.21 17.55
N GLN A 105 20.65 -4.46 17.89
CA GLN A 105 21.33 -4.62 19.18
C GLN A 105 20.41 -4.29 20.36
N ALA A 106 19.62 -3.21 20.24
CA ALA A 106 18.64 -2.85 21.27
C ALA A 106 17.57 -3.93 21.44
N PHE A 107 17.10 -4.51 20.33
CA PHE A 107 16.17 -5.62 20.31
C PHE A 107 16.74 -6.87 20.98
N LEU A 108 17.96 -7.29 20.62
CA LEU A 108 18.60 -8.48 21.20
C LEU A 108 18.79 -8.33 22.72
N ARG A 109 19.25 -7.16 23.20
CA ARG A 109 19.34 -6.88 24.64
C ARG A 109 18.00 -6.99 25.36
N GLN A 110 16.92 -6.49 24.75
CA GLN A 110 15.57 -6.61 25.31
C GLN A 110 15.09 -8.07 25.30
N LEU A 111 15.43 -8.82 24.25
CA LEU A 111 15.10 -10.23 24.12
C LEU A 111 15.81 -11.06 25.19
N GLU A 112 17.10 -10.82 25.44
CA GLU A 112 17.89 -11.48 26.50
C GLU A 112 17.28 -11.27 27.88
N ALA A 113 16.81 -10.04 28.16
CA ALA A 113 16.14 -9.74 29.42
C ALA A 113 14.81 -10.49 29.59
N ILE A 114 14.07 -10.73 28.51
CA ILE A 114 12.78 -11.45 28.53
C ILE A 114 12.99 -12.97 28.59
N VAL A 115 13.95 -13.49 27.83
CA VAL A 115 14.23 -14.93 27.70
C VAL A 115 15.12 -15.43 28.84
N GLY A 116 15.93 -14.55 29.45
CA GLY A 116 16.85 -14.86 30.54
C GLY A 116 18.05 -15.73 30.13
N ARG A 117 18.36 -15.79 28.84
CA ARG A 117 19.46 -16.61 28.26
C ARG A 117 20.09 -15.88 27.08
N ASP A 118 21.28 -16.33 26.71
CA ASP A 118 21.96 -15.87 25.49
C ASP A 118 21.10 -16.20 24.25
N VAL A 119 20.82 -15.16 23.48
CA VAL A 119 20.00 -15.19 22.27
C VAL A 119 20.86 -15.18 21.00
N ALA A 120 22.17 -15.42 21.09
CA ALA A 120 23.06 -15.45 19.94
C ALA A 120 22.63 -16.42 18.81
N HIS A 121 21.82 -17.44 19.13
CA HIS A 121 21.38 -18.49 18.18
C HIS A 121 19.85 -18.63 18.05
N VAL A 122 19.06 -17.56 18.24
CA VAL A 122 17.60 -17.67 18.07
C VAL A 122 17.20 -17.70 16.59
N ASN A 123 16.29 -18.62 16.26
CA ASN A 123 15.61 -18.64 14.98
C ASN A 123 14.36 -17.74 15.03
N PHE A 124 14.34 -16.68 14.21
CA PHE A 124 13.17 -15.81 14.08
C PHE A 124 12.27 -16.30 12.95
N VAL A 125 11.01 -16.60 13.28
CA VAL A 125 9.98 -16.92 12.29
C VAL A 125 9.03 -15.73 12.17
N PHE A 126 9.11 -15.00 11.05
CA PHE A 126 8.23 -13.87 10.78
C PHE A 126 6.90 -14.36 10.20
N ARG A 127 5.80 -14.10 10.90
CA ARG A 127 4.45 -14.36 10.40
C ARG A 127 3.78 -13.04 10.03
N CYS A 128 3.41 -12.89 8.77
CA CYS A 128 2.60 -11.77 8.31
C CYS A 128 1.12 -12.18 8.38
N ARG A 129 0.26 -11.29 8.86
CA ARG A 129 -1.20 -11.42 8.75
C ARG A 129 -1.70 -10.44 7.70
N CYS A 130 -2.64 -10.87 6.86
CA CYS A 130 -3.26 -9.98 5.90
C CYS A 130 -4.04 -8.89 6.65
N PRO A 131 -3.87 -7.60 6.30
CA PRO A 131 -4.56 -6.50 6.97
C PRO A 131 -6.09 -6.56 6.80
N ASP A 132 -6.58 -7.16 5.71
CA ASP A 132 -8.01 -7.22 5.40
C ASP A 132 -8.76 -8.37 6.12
N THR A 133 -8.08 -9.49 6.43
CA THR A 133 -8.72 -10.70 6.96
C THR A 133 -8.19 -11.14 8.33
N GLY A 134 -7.04 -10.62 8.78
CA GLY A 134 -6.40 -11.04 10.03
C GLY A 134 -5.85 -12.48 10.03
N GLU A 135 -6.04 -13.20 8.92
CA GLU A 135 -5.53 -14.55 8.70
C GLU A 135 -4.02 -14.53 8.43
N PRO A 136 -3.27 -15.55 8.91
CA PRO A 136 -1.86 -15.70 8.57
C PRO A 136 -1.73 -15.89 7.05
N SER A 137 -0.82 -15.14 6.42
CA SER A 137 -0.58 -15.27 4.98
C SER A 137 -0.20 -16.73 4.68
N ALA A 138 -1.04 -17.44 3.92
CA ALA A 138 -0.94 -18.89 3.70
C ALA A 138 0.29 -19.36 2.90
N ARG A 139 1.31 -18.50 2.70
CA ARG A 139 2.57 -18.92 2.09
C ARG A 139 3.54 -19.42 3.16
N PRO A 140 4.20 -20.57 2.95
CA PRO A 140 5.22 -21.04 3.87
C PRO A 140 6.32 -19.99 4.00
N PRO A 141 6.90 -19.81 5.21
CA PRO A 141 8.00 -18.88 5.42
C PRO A 141 9.15 -19.27 4.50
N ARG A 142 9.56 -18.36 3.61
CA ARG A 142 10.82 -18.51 2.89
C ARG A 142 11.93 -18.43 3.94
N THR A 143 12.63 -19.54 4.17
CA THR A 143 13.85 -19.56 4.95
C THR A 143 14.90 -18.76 4.19
N TRP A 144 15.21 -17.57 4.68
CA TRP A 144 16.33 -16.79 4.18
C TRP A 144 17.59 -17.32 4.86
N THR A 145 18.25 -18.29 4.23
CA THR A 145 19.65 -18.59 4.53
C THR A 145 20.51 -17.52 3.86
N ARG A 146 21.35 -16.84 4.64
CA ARG A 146 22.37 -15.91 4.15
C ARG A 146 23.31 -16.66 3.19
N PRO A 147 23.72 -16.08 2.05
CA PRO A 147 24.86 -16.59 1.30
C PRO A 147 26.15 -16.48 2.11
#